data_AF-A0A7T7I864-F1
#
_entry.id   AF-A0A7T7I864-F1
#
_cell.length_a   1.000
_cell.length_b   1.000
_cell.length_c   1.000
_cell.angle_alpha   90.00
_cell.angle_beta   90.00
_cell.angle_gamma   90.00
#
_symmetry.space_group_name_H-M   'P 1'
#
loop_
_entity.id
_entity.type
_entity.pdbx_description
1 polymer ?
#
loop_
_entity_poly.entity_id
_entity_poly.type
_entity_poly.pdbx_seq_one_letter_code
_entity_poly.pdbx_strand_id
1 'polypeptide(L)'
;MARLTRYAARVAALEARYDANRMHFRTSRGRRFSLDFGDVFHIVTDTLGWLHDPDAEQPRGPILELLATAEPDKELGLIGQTVVLAAKQAVTGVRP
;
A
#
# COMPACT_ATOMS: atom_id res chain seq x y z
N MET A 1 3.95 -2.07 -35.39
CA MET A 1 4.09 -1.37 -34.09
C MET A 1 2.83 -0.63 -33.64
N ALA A 2 2.16 0.18 -34.47
CA ALA A 2 0.99 1.00 -34.05
C ALA A 2 -0.20 0.25 -33.43
N ARG A 3 -0.44 -1.02 -33.80
CA ARG A 3 -1.53 -1.84 -33.21
C ARG A 3 -1.24 -2.25 -31.77
N LEU A 4 0.00 -2.66 -31.47
CA LEU A 4 0.44 -3.02 -30.11
C LEU A 4 0.30 -1.84 -29.15
N THR A 5 0.67 -0.64 -29.59
CA THR A 5 0.53 0.61 -28.80
C THR A 5 -0.94 0.93 -28.48
N ARG A 6 -1.84 0.71 -29.45
CA ARG A 6 -3.28 0.95 -29.27
C ARG A 6 -3.93 -0.08 -28.32
N TYR A 7 -3.49 -1.34 -28.35
CA TYR A 7 -3.95 -2.35 -27.40
C TYR A 7 -3.43 -2.07 -25.98
N ALA A 8 -2.16 -1.70 -25.82
CA ALA A 8 -1.60 -1.34 -24.52
C ALA A 8 -2.34 -0.15 -23.86
N ALA A 9 -2.63 0.91 -24.62
CA ALA A 9 -3.39 2.05 -24.11
C ALA A 9 -4.82 1.67 -23.69
N ARG A 10 -5.44 0.72 -24.40
CA ARG A 10 -6.81 0.26 -24.11
C ARG A 10 -6.85 -0.68 -22.91
N VAL A 11 -5.80 -1.48 -22.69
CA VAL A 11 -5.62 -2.28 -21.47
C VAL A 11 -5.37 -1.36 -20.27
N ALA A 12 -4.46 -0.39 -20.36
CA ALA A 12 -4.19 0.57 -19.30
C ALA A 12 -5.46 1.37 -18.92
N ALA A 13 -6.26 1.78 -19.91
CA ALA A 13 -7.54 2.45 -19.66
C ALA A 13 -8.59 1.54 -18.99
N LEU A 14 -8.56 0.23 -19.26
CA LEU A 14 -9.42 -0.75 -18.60
C LEU A 14 -8.92 -1.00 -17.16
N GLU A 15 -7.63 -1.21 -16.95
CA GLU A 15 -7.02 -1.39 -15.62
C GLU A 15 -7.31 -0.19 -14.71
N ALA A 16 -7.15 1.04 -15.24
CA ALA A 16 -7.50 2.27 -14.53
C ALA A 16 -9.01 2.39 -14.26
N ARG A 17 -9.86 1.87 -15.15
CA ARG A 17 -11.33 1.92 -14.99
C ARG A 17 -11.85 0.88 -13.99
N TYR A 18 -11.15 -0.23 -13.81
CA TYR A 18 -11.56 -1.33 -12.94
C TYR A 18 -10.84 -1.34 -11.59
N ASP A 19 -10.08 -0.29 -11.25
CA ASP A 19 -9.30 -0.22 -10.01
C ASP A 19 -8.42 -1.47 -9.81
N ALA A 20 -7.97 -2.11 -10.90
CA ALA A 20 -7.31 -3.41 -10.85
C ALA A 20 -6.01 -3.40 -10.02
N ASN A 21 -5.40 -2.22 -9.90
CA ASN A 21 -4.18 -1.98 -9.13
C ASN A 21 -4.46 -1.27 -7.81
N ARG A 22 -5.67 -1.32 -7.25
CA ARG A 22 -5.97 -0.67 -5.96
C ARG A 22 -6.18 -1.65 -4.84
N MET A 23 -5.63 -1.32 -3.68
CA MET A 23 -5.93 -1.97 -2.41
C MET A 23 -6.95 -1.14 -1.65
N HIS A 24 -7.99 -1.80 -1.13
CA HIS A 24 -9.06 -1.16 -0.38
C HIS A 24 -8.84 -1.37 1.12
N PHE A 25 -9.03 -0.29 1.89
CA PHE A 25 -8.85 -0.27 3.33
C PHE A 25 -10.05 0.36 4.02
N ARG A 26 -10.14 0.10 5.34
CA ARG A 26 -11.13 0.71 6.22
C ARG A 26 -10.42 1.26 7.45
N THR A 27 -10.86 2.42 7.93
CA THR A 27 -10.43 2.95 9.23
C THR A 27 -11.29 2.36 10.34
N SER A 28 -10.84 2.50 11.60
CA SER A 28 -11.62 2.08 12.78
C SER A 28 -12.99 2.77 12.93
N ARG A 29 -13.18 3.92 12.27
CA ARG A 29 -14.48 4.63 12.19
C ARG A 29 -15.36 4.15 11.01
N GLY A 30 -14.95 3.10 10.31
CA GLY A 30 -15.68 2.54 9.17
C GLY A 30 -15.47 3.29 7.85
N ARG A 31 -14.60 4.30 7.78
CA ARG A 31 -14.37 5.06 6.54
C ARG A 31 -13.55 4.22 5.57
N ARG A 32 -14.05 4.06 4.34
CA ARG A 32 -13.37 3.32 3.27
C ARG A 32 -12.45 4.26 2.48
N PHE A 33 -11.30 3.73 2.07
CA PHE A 33 -10.40 4.39 1.13
C PHE A 33 -9.64 3.35 0.33
N SER A 34 -8.98 3.76 -0.74
CA SER A 34 -8.14 2.88 -1.54
C SER A 34 -6.84 3.54 -1.93
N LEU A 35 -5.79 2.75 -2.06
CA LEU A 35 -4.45 3.18 -2.45
C LEU A 35 -4.01 2.38 -3.67
N ASP A 36 -3.10 2.95 -4.46
CA ASP A 36 -2.45 2.20 -5.52
C ASP A 36 -1.58 1.08 -4.91
N PHE A 37 -1.62 -0.09 -5.52
CA PHE A 37 -0.91 -1.28 -5.07
C PHE A 37 0.60 -1.09 -5.19
N GLY A 38 1.08 -0.42 -6.24
CA GLY A 38 2.49 -0.12 -6.42
C GLY A 38 3.02 0.80 -5.32
N ASP A 39 2.25 1.84 -4.98
CA ASP A 39 2.58 2.75 -3.89
C ASP A 39 2.61 2.04 -2.52
N VAL A 40 1.60 1.19 -2.27
CA VAL A 40 1.54 0.38 -1.04
C VAL A 40 2.72 -0.59 -0.97
N PHE A 41 3.05 -1.25 -2.08
CA PHE A 41 4.16 -2.19 -2.14
C PHE A 41 5.51 -1.50 -1.90
N HIS A 42 5.73 -0.33 -2.50
CA HIS A 42 6.95 0.46 -2.31
C HIS A 42 7.12 0.84 -0.84
N ILE A 43 6.13 1.49 -0.23
CA ILE A 43 6.26 1.99 1.16
C ILE A 43 6.42 0.85 2.16
N VAL A 44 5.84 -0.32 1.88
CA VAL A 44 5.97 -1.51 2.74
C VAL A 44 7.33 -2.15 2.59
N THR A 45 7.90 -2.17 1.39
CA THR A 45 9.27 -2.64 1.18
C THR A 45 10.27 -1.75 1.91
N ASP A 46 10.12 -0.43 1.83
CA ASP A 46 10.93 0.53 2.60
C ASP A 46 10.77 0.31 4.11
N THR A 47 9.54 0.08 4.55
CA THR A 47 9.24 -0.17 5.98
C THR A 47 9.85 -1.47 6.48
N LEU A 48 9.73 -2.55 5.73
CA LEU A 48 10.35 -3.82 6.09
C LEU A 48 11.88 -3.72 6.08
N GLY A 49 12.45 -2.98 5.12
CA GLY A 49 13.87 -2.65 5.10
C GLY A 49 14.29 -1.97 6.40
N TRP A 50 13.59 -0.90 6.79
CA TRP A 50 13.85 -0.18 8.04
C TRP A 50 13.65 -1.01 9.33
N LEU A 51 12.69 -1.94 9.34
CA LEU A 51 12.44 -2.81 10.49
C LEU A 51 13.54 -3.84 10.70
N HIS A 52 14.26 -4.23 9.63
CA HIS A 52 15.26 -5.30 9.66
C HIS A 52 16.70 -4.81 9.49
N ASP A 53 16.90 -3.58 9.04
CA ASP A 53 18.20 -2.94 8.90
C ASP A 53 18.33 -1.80 9.95
N PRO A 54 19.24 -1.93 10.94
CA PRO A 54 19.40 -0.92 11.96
C PRO A 54 19.88 0.43 11.42
N ASP A 55 20.62 0.42 10.31
CA ASP A 55 21.25 1.59 9.68
C ASP A 55 20.33 2.27 8.65
N ALA A 56 19.22 1.62 8.27
CA ALA A 56 18.24 2.19 7.37
C ALA A 56 17.48 3.37 8.00
N GLU A 57 17.14 4.36 7.17
CA GLU A 57 16.31 5.49 7.57
C GLU A 57 14.84 5.09 7.71
N GLN A 58 14.16 5.68 8.69
CA GLN A 58 12.74 5.43 8.92
C GLN A 58 11.90 5.98 7.77
N PRO A 59 11.02 5.16 7.14
CA PRO A 59 10.17 5.63 6.07
C PRO A 59 9.18 6.68 6.61
N ARG A 60 8.86 7.65 5.76
CA ARG A 60 7.90 8.72 6.06
C ARG A 60 7.07 9.02 4.83
N GLY A 61 5.88 9.56 5.04
CA GLY A 61 5.06 10.08 3.96
C GLY A 61 3.56 9.85 4.14
N PRO A 62 2.75 10.50 3.29
CA PRO A 62 1.31 10.54 3.46
C PRO A 62 0.66 9.16 3.30
N ILE A 63 1.23 8.28 2.48
CA ILE A 63 0.71 6.93 2.24
C ILE A 63 0.92 6.06 3.47
N LEU A 64 2.10 6.13 4.08
CA LEU A 64 2.42 5.44 5.33
C LEU A 64 1.48 5.90 6.45
N GLU A 65 1.32 7.21 6.62
CA GLU A 65 0.42 7.80 7.61
C GLU A 65 -1.03 7.35 7.40
N LEU A 66 -1.49 7.33 6.14
CA LEU A 66 -2.84 6.89 5.82
C LEU A 66 -3.04 5.40 6.10
N LEU A 67 -2.07 4.54 5.74
CA LEU A 67 -2.07 3.11 6.05
C LEU A 67 -2.09 2.86 7.56
N ALA A 68 -1.38 3.68 8.35
CA ALA A 68 -1.39 3.55 9.81
C ALA A 68 -2.78 3.81 10.44
N THR A 69 -3.66 4.53 9.75
CA THR A 69 -5.07 4.71 10.18
C THR A 69 -5.98 3.53 9.85
N ALA A 70 -5.51 2.58 9.04
CA ALA A 70 -6.30 1.43 8.64
C ALA A 70 -6.47 0.41 9.78
N GLU A 71 -7.56 -0.34 9.71
CA GLU A 71 -7.84 -1.46 10.59
C GLU A 71 -7.41 -2.77 9.92
N PRO A 72 -6.53 -3.57 10.57
CA PRO A 72 -6.19 -4.88 10.07
C PRO A 72 -7.38 -5.81 10.34
N ASP A 73 -8.10 -6.19 9.29
CA ASP A 73 -9.19 -7.15 9.37
C ASP A 73 -8.99 -8.35 8.41
N LYS A 74 -9.88 -9.33 8.51
CA LYS A 74 -9.81 -10.55 7.69
C LYS A 74 -10.10 -10.29 6.21
N GLU A 75 -10.82 -9.22 5.86
CA GLU A 75 -11.19 -8.89 4.48
C GLU A 75 -9.96 -8.43 3.66
N LEU A 76 -8.93 -7.90 4.33
CA LEU A 76 -7.69 -7.43 3.70
C LEU A 76 -6.77 -8.55 3.20
N GLY A 77 -6.97 -9.79 3.62
CA GLY A 77 -6.01 -10.87 3.42
C GLY A 77 -4.66 -10.62 4.11
N LEU A 78 -3.72 -11.56 3.96
CA LEU A 78 -2.43 -11.52 4.66
C LEU A 78 -1.60 -10.29 4.28
N ILE A 79 -1.51 -9.99 2.98
CA ILE A 79 -0.72 -8.85 2.49
C ILE A 79 -1.24 -7.55 3.10
N GLY A 80 -2.54 -7.28 3.01
CA GLY A 80 -3.11 -6.05 3.56
C GLY A 80 -2.95 -5.95 5.08
N GLN A 81 -3.03 -7.06 5.83
CA GLN A 81 -2.77 -7.06 7.27
C GLN A 81 -1.30 -6.72 7.58
N THR A 82 -0.34 -7.36 6.89
CA THR A 82 1.08 -7.08 7.07
C THR A 82 1.40 -5.61 6.80
N VAL A 83 0.86 -5.07 5.71
CA VAL A 83 1.01 -3.66 5.32
C VAL A 83 0.57 -2.73 6.45
N VAL A 84 -0.64 -2.95 7.00
CA VAL A 84 -1.21 -2.10 8.04
C VAL A 84 -0.41 -2.19 9.33
N LEU A 85 0.04 -3.40 9.72
CA LEU A 85 0.84 -3.59 10.92
C LEU A 85 2.22 -2.93 10.80
N ALA A 86 2.90 -3.11 9.67
CA ALA A 86 4.18 -2.49 9.39
C ALA A 86 4.07 -0.96 9.40
N ALA A 87 3.04 -0.40 8.77
CA ALA A 87 2.80 1.04 8.77
C ALA A 87 2.57 1.61 10.17
N LYS A 88 1.84 0.89 11.04
CA LYS A 88 1.64 1.30 12.44
C LYS A 88 2.94 1.30 13.22
N GLN A 89 3.78 0.29 13.07
CA GLN A 89 5.10 0.22 13.73
C GLN A 89 6.04 1.33 13.26
N ALA A 90 6.05 1.59 11.95
CA ALA A 90 6.81 2.67 11.37
C ALA A 90 6.40 4.03 11.92
N VAL A 91 5.10 4.35 12.00
CA VAL A 91 4.63 5.64 12.52
C VAL A 91 4.91 5.80 14.02
N THR A 92 4.86 4.72 14.81
CA THR A 92 5.19 4.77 16.24
C THR A 92 6.69 4.78 16.52
N GLY A 93 7.53 4.49 15.52
CA GLY A 93 8.99 4.39 15.67
C GLY A 93 9.44 3.17 16.48
N VAL A 94 8.58 2.15 16.60
CA VAL A 94 8.89 0.92 17.36
C VAL A 94 9.44 -0.13 16.41
N ARG A 95 10.70 -0.54 16.63
CA ARG A 95 11.28 -1.75 16.03
C ARG A 95 11.03 -2.96 16.96
N PRO A 96 10.82 -4.18 16.42
CA PRO A 96 10.79 -5.40 17.21
C PRO A 96 12.16 -5.70 17.87
#